data_AF-A0A074VIH5-F1
#
_entry.id   AF-A0A074VIH5-F1
#
_cell.length_a   1.000
_cell.length_b   1.000
_cell.length_c   1.000
_cell.angle_alpha   90.00
_cell.angle_beta   90.00
_cell.angle_gamma   90.00
#
_symmetry.space_group_name_H-M   'P 1'
#
loop_
_entity.id
_entity.type
_entity.pdbx_description
1 polymer ?
#
loop_
_entity_poly.entity_id
_entity_poly.type
_entity_poly.pdbx_seq_one_letter_code
_entity_poly.pdbx_strand_id
1 'polypeptide(L)'
;MAPPSQLAIATSAVNRLVKEEASYHKELEQQQARIEKLKQAGSDDENAEWNMKQENRALEETKAMFPQLRNRIQESLAKLEQQLVSLINRS
;
A
#
# COMPACT_ATOMS: atom_id res chain seq x y z
N MET A 1 -26.11 16.52 10.50
CA MET A 1 -25.44 15.24 10.88
C MET A 1 -24.59 15.50 12.12
N ALA A 2 -24.62 14.61 13.10
CA ALA A 2 -23.68 14.69 14.22
C ALA A 2 -22.25 14.34 13.76
N PRO A 3 -21.20 14.92 14.37
CA PRO A 3 -19.83 14.57 14.03
C PRO A 3 -19.54 13.09 14.37
N PRO A 4 -18.68 12.41 13.60
CA PRO A 4 -18.31 11.03 13.88
C PRO A 4 -17.56 10.92 15.22
N SER A 5 -17.71 9.79 15.90
CA SER A 5 -16.99 9.52 17.16
C SER A 5 -15.49 9.35 16.92
N GLN A 6 -14.68 9.56 17.95
CA GLN A 6 -13.23 9.34 17.88
C GLN A 6 -12.88 7.90 17.48
N LEU A 7 -13.65 6.92 17.96
CA LEU A 7 -13.52 5.53 17.54
C LEU A 7 -13.79 5.36 16.04
N ALA A 8 -14.88 5.93 15.52
CA ALA A 8 -15.20 5.85 14.09
C ALA A 8 -14.12 6.53 13.23
N ILE A 9 -13.58 7.66 13.69
CA ILE A 9 -12.48 8.36 13.01
C ILE A 9 -11.23 7.47 12.97
N ALA A 10 -10.81 6.90 14.09
CA ALA A 10 -9.63 6.03 14.18
C ALA A 10 -9.78 4.76 13.31
N THR A 11 -10.93 4.09 13.36
CA THR A 11 -11.22 2.93 12.52
C THR A 11 -11.18 3.30 11.03
N SER A 12 -11.76 4.44 10.65
CA SER A 12 -11.74 4.89 9.26
C SER A 12 -10.32 5.18 8.75
N ALA A 13 -9.42 5.67 9.62
CA ALA A 13 -8.03 5.93 9.28
C ALA A 13 -7.27 4.64 8.97
N VAL A 14 -7.41 3.62 9.82
CA VAL A 14 -6.82 2.29 9.59
C VAL A 14 -7.34 1.70 8.28
N ASN A 15 -8.67 1.73 8.07
CA ASN A 15 -9.29 1.19 6.85
C ASN A 15 -8.79 1.86 5.56
N ARG A 16 -8.53 3.18 5.59
CA ARG A 16 -7.96 3.88 4.43
C ARG A 16 -6.54 3.42 4.13
N LEU A 17 -5.70 3.32 5.15
CA LEU A 17 -4.30 2.90 4.98
C LEU A 17 -4.19 1.44 4.52
N VAL A 18 -5.03 0.54 5.02
CA VAL A 18 -5.07 -0.86 4.55
C VAL A 18 -5.51 -0.93 3.09
N LYS A 19 -6.46 -0.09 2.65
CA LYS A 19 -6.85 0.00 1.23
C LYS A 19 -5.74 0.58 0.36
N GLU A 20 -4.99 1.55 0.88
CA GLU A 20 -3.80 2.10 0.23
C GLU A 20 -2.73 1.00 0.03
N GLU A 21 -2.43 0.22 1.06
CA GLU A 21 -1.46 -0.89 0.97
C GLU A 21 -1.92 -1.97 -0.03
N ALA A 22 -3.21 -2.32 -0.01
CA ALA A 22 -3.78 -3.24 -0.98
C ALA A 22 -3.68 -2.72 -2.43
N SER A 23 -3.77 -1.40 -2.64
CA SER A 23 -3.57 -0.80 -3.96
C SER A 23 -2.14 -0.96 -4.44
N TYR A 24 -1.15 -0.71 -3.58
CA TYR A 24 0.26 -0.90 -3.93
C TYR A 24 0.61 -2.37 -4.19
N HIS A 25 -0.01 -3.31 -3.48
CA HIS A 25 0.14 -4.74 -3.81
C HIS A 25 -0.37 -5.09 -5.21
N LYS A 26 -1.52 -4.55 -5.61
CA LYS A 26 -2.05 -4.76 -6.98
C LYS A 26 -1.15 -4.12 -8.04
N GLU A 27 -0.61 -2.94 -7.77
CA GLU A 27 0.33 -2.27 -8.67
C GLU A 27 1.60 -3.11 -8.87
N LEU A 28 2.15 -3.65 -7.78
CA LEU A 28 3.32 -4.52 -7.81
C LEU A 28 3.07 -5.80 -8.64
N GLU A 29 1.89 -6.42 -8.49
CA GLU A 29 1.49 -7.58 -9.29
C GLU A 29 1.42 -7.23 -10.79
N GLN A 30 0.85 -6.08 -11.14
CA GLN A 30 0.75 -5.62 -12.52
C GLN A 30 2.12 -5.32 -13.14
N GLN A 31 3.00 -4.64 -12.41
CA GLN A 31 4.39 -4.39 -12.82
C GLN A 31 5.14 -5.70 -13.03
N GLN A 32 5.02 -6.64 -12.10
CA GLN A 32 5.67 -7.96 -12.21
C GLN A 32 5.18 -8.75 -13.43
N ALA A 33 3.87 -8.68 -13.73
CA ALA A 33 3.30 -9.30 -14.92
C ALA A 33 3.78 -8.64 -16.23
N ARG A 34 3.98 -7.31 -16.26
CA ARG A 34 4.56 -6.61 -17.42
C ARG A 34 6.03 -6.99 -17.63
N ILE A 35 6.81 -7.03 -16.55
CA ILE A 35 8.21 -7.49 -16.58
C ILE A 35 8.30 -8.91 -17.16
N GLU A 36 7.43 -9.81 -16.71
CA GLU A 36 7.42 -11.19 -17.19
C GLU A 36 7.08 -11.28 -18.69
N LYS A 37 6.10 -10.49 -19.16
CA LYS A 37 5.79 -10.39 -20.59
C LYS A 37 6.98 -9.85 -21.40
N LEU A 38 7.68 -8.83 -20.90
CA LEU A 38 8.87 -8.29 -21.55
C LEU A 38 10.01 -9.32 -21.64
N LYS A 39 10.19 -10.17 -20.63
CA LYS A 39 11.16 -11.27 -20.67
C LYS A 39 10.82 -12.29 -21.75
N GLN A 40 9.54 -12.61 -21.92
CA GLN A 40 9.06 -13.60 -22.87
C GLN A 40 9.08 -13.09 -24.32
N ALA A 41 8.90 -11.79 -24.54
CA ALA A 41 8.91 -11.18 -25.87
C ALA A 41 10.29 -11.19 -26.56
N GLY A 42 11.39 -11.39 -25.80
CA GLY A 42 12.75 -11.45 -26.34
C GLY A 42 13.35 -10.08 -26.72
N SER A 43 14.60 -10.08 -27.21
CA SER A 43 15.38 -8.87 -27.52
C SER A 43 15.13 -8.28 -28.91
N ASP A 44 14.14 -8.79 -29.65
CA ASP A 44 13.85 -8.33 -31.02
C ASP A 44 13.12 -6.98 -31.06
N ASP A 45 12.67 -6.47 -29.91
CA ASP A 45 12.19 -5.10 -29.76
C ASP A 45 13.37 -4.18 -29.45
N GLU A 46 13.63 -3.19 -30.31
CA GLU A 46 14.68 -2.18 -30.18
C GLU A 46 14.65 -1.47 -28.82
N ASN A 47 13.49 -1.44 -28.16
CA ASN A 47 13.29 -0.81 -26.86
C ASN A 47 13.20 -1.81 -25.68
N ALA A 48 13.42 -3.11 -25.90
CA ALA A 48 13.23 -4.15 -24.88
C ALA A 48 14.03 -3.88 -23.59
N GLU A 49 15.31 -3.54 -23.71
CA GLU A 49 16.17 -3.25 -22.56
C GLU A 49 15.74 -1.97 -21.82
N TRP A 50 15.36 -0.94 -22.56
CA TRP A 50 14.88 0.31 -21.97
C TRP A 50 13.56 0.09 -21.23
N ASN A 51 12.59 -0.58 -21.87
CA ASN A 51 11.30 -0.94 -21.26
C ASN A 51 11.50 -1.78 -19.99
N MET A 52 12.37 -2.79 -20.05
CA MET A 52 12.71 -3.62 -18.90
C MET A 52 13.29 -2.79 -17.75
N LYS A 53 14.22 -1.87 -18.04
CA LYS A 53 14.82 -1.00 -17.03
C LYS A 53 13.79 -0.06 -16.40
N GLN A 54 12.89 0.51 -17.20
CA GLN A 54 11.82 1.37 -16.69
C GLN A 54 10.85 0.61 -15.77
N GLU A 55 10.38 -0.58 -16.18
CA GLU A 55 9.46 -1.37 -15.35
C GLU A 55 10.11 -1.84 -14.05
N ASN A 56 11.38 -2.26 -14.08
CA ASN A 56 12.10 -2.59 -12.85
C ASN A 56 12.26 -1.37 -11.93
N ARG A 57 12.52 -0.18 -12.48
CA ARG A 57 12.58 1.05 -11.68
C ARG A 57 11.23 1.35 -11.03
N ALA A 58 10.14 1.27 -11.78
CA ALA A 58 8.79 1.48 -11.26
C ALA A 58 8.46 0.48 -10.14
N LEU A 59 8.84 -0.79 -10.31
CA LEU A 59 8.69 -1.84 -9.29
C LEU A 59 9.42 -1.49 -7.98
N GLU A 60 10.66 -1.02 -8.07
CA GLU A 60 11.43 -0.61 -6.89
C GLU A 60 10.87 0.66 -6.24
N GLU A 61 10.38 1.62 -7.02
CA GLU A 61 9.70 2.82 -6.51
C GLU A 61 8.42 2.44 -5.74
N THR A 62 7.61 1.51 -6.26
CA THR A 62 6.44 0.96 -5.54
C THR A 62 6.87 0.22 -4.27
N LYS A 63 7.92 -0.61 -4.33
CA LYS A 63 8.43 -1.34 -3.14
C LYS A 63 8.89 -0.38 -2.04
N ALA A 64 9.51 0.73 -2.41
CA ALA A 64 9.99 1.75 -1.48
C ALA A 64 8.86 2.43 -0.68
N MET A 65 7.60 2.33 -1.12
CA MET A 65 6.44 2.88 -0.41
C MET A 65 6.00 2.04 0.79
N PHE A 66 6.24 0.72 0.79
CA PHE A 66 5.73 -0.18 1.84
C PHE A 66 6.27 0.11 3.24
N PRO A 67 7.57 0.40 3.46
CA PRO A 67 8.08 0.63 4.81
C PRO A 67 7.37 1.77 5.53
N GLN A 68 7.26 2.93 4.87
CA GLN A 68 6.57 4.10 5.45
C GLN A 68 5.06 3.85 5.61
N LEU A 69 4.43 3.12 4.69
CA LEU A 69 3.00 2.82 4.76
C LEU A 69 2.68 1.88 5.92
N ARG A 70 3.50 0.84 6.12
CA ARG A 70 3.38 -0.08 7.25
C ARG A 70 3.56 0.62 8.59
N ASN A 71 4.53 1.53 8.69
CA ASN A 71 4.69 2.36 9.89
C ASN A 71 3.43 3.19 10.16
N ARG A 72 2.87 3.85 9.14
CA ARG A 72 1.61 4.62 9.26
C ARG A 72 0.44 3.74 9.69
N ILE A 73 0.35 2.51 9.16
CA ILE A 73 -0.68 1.53 9.56
C ILE A 73 -0.53 1.17 11.04
N GLN A 74 0.68 0.83 11.48
CA GLN A 74 0.97 0.49 12.88
C GLN A 74 0.64 1.64 13.82
N GLU A 75 1.05 2.87 13.50
CA GLU A 75 0.71 4.05 14.29
C GLU A 75 -0.81 4.30 14.36
N SER A 76 -1.51 4.14 13.24
CA SER A 76 -2.97 4.30 13.20
C SER A 76 -3.69 3.20 13.97
N LEU A 77 -3.17 1.98 13.94
CA LEU A 77 -3.69 0.83 14.69
C LEU A 77 -3.51 1.05 16.21
N ALA A 78 -2.32 1.48 16.64
CA ALA A 78 -2.05 1.80 18.04
C ALA A 78 -3.01 2.88 18.57
N LYS A 79 -3.32 3.90 17.77
CA LYS A 79 -4.32 4.92 18.13
C LYS A 79 -5.73 4.33 18.27
N LEU A 80 -6.13 3.42 17.39
CA LEU A 80 -7.41 2.74 17.48
C LEU A 80 -7.50 1.86 18.74
N GLU A 81 -6.45 1.09 19.04
CA GLU A 81 -6.36 0.26 20.25
C GLU A 81 -6.46 1.10 21.52
N GLN A 82 -5.79 2.26 21.57
CA GLN A 82 -5.92 3.20 22.69
C GLN A 82 -7.36 3.71 22.88
N GLN A 83 -8.08 4.00 21.79
CA GLN A 83 -9.49 4.40 21.88
C GLN A 83 -10.38 3.26 22.42
N LEU A 84 -10.13 2.02 22.01
CA LEU A 84 -10.86 0.85 22.50
C LEU A 84 -10.61 0.62 24.00
N VAL A 85 -9.35 0.65 24.44
CA VAL A 85 -8.99 0.53 25.87
C VAL A 85 -9.63 1.64 26.68
N SER A 86 -9.59 2.89 26.20
CA SER A 86 -10.25 4.01 26.88
C SER A 86 -11.76 3.83 26.98
N LEU A 87 -12.42 3.16 26.03
CA LEU A 87 -13.85 2.90 26.10
C LEU A 87 -14.18 1.78 27.10
N ILE A 88 -13.41 0.70 27.06
CA ILE A 88 -13.57 -0.46 27.97
C ILE A 88 -13.36 -0.05 29.42
N ASN A 89 -12.36 0.79 29.71
CA ASN A 89 -12.08 1.22 31.09
C ASN A 89 -13.10 2.24 31.64
N ARG A 90 -14.00 2.76 30.79
CA ARG A 90 -15.07 3.69 31.20
C ARG A 90 -16.40 2.99 31.49
N SER A 91 -16.55 1.75 31.02
CA SER A 91 -17.70 0.87 31.28
C SER A 91 -17.49 0.03 32.53
#